data_AF-A0A944L8E1-F1
#
_entry.id   AF-A0A944L8E1-F1
#
_cell.length_a   1.000
_cell.length_b   1.000
_cell.length_c   1.000
_cell.angle_alpha   90.00
_cell.angle_beta   90.00
_cell.angle_gamma   90.00
#
_symmetry.space_group_name_H-M   'P 1'
#
loop_
_entity.id
_entity.type
_entity.pdbx_description
1 polymer ?
#
loop_
_entity_poly.entity_id
_entity_poly.type
_entity_poly.pdbx_seq_one_letter_code
_entity_poly.pdbx_strand_id
1 'polypeptide(L)'
;MDAGFWVAVAAVVMSVVALIRGEILQRRGGPEAARRRAVENAAEALGAVVALIEHADTKMPPSPEISAVMQNFERECLRWEPMLPTGARHLRVSVRQAMAHFFGPPACGAIDPTAAEKPVRPFDRYWWDIGTTYLEHARNCLGTWLIDDRRNRQMRLHPYYLWRRDEDDAARAGYSQKPAVARIED
;
A
#
# COMPACT_ATOMS: atom_id res chain seq x y z
N MET A 1 20.04 43.27 -41.95
CA MET A 1 19.90 42.51 -40.70
C MET A 1 20.40 41.11 -41.00
N ASP A 2 21.58 40.74 -40.50
CA ASP A 2 22.34 39.59 -40.99
C ASP A 2 21.85 38.25 -40.44
N ALA A 3 21.97 37.20 -41.24
CA ALA A 3 21.62 35.82 -40.86
C ALA A 3 22.32 35.36 -39.57
N GLY A 4 23.54 35.86 -39.30
CA GLY A 4 24.28 35.58 -38.07
C GLY A 4 23.58 36.05 -36.79
N PHE A 5 22.81 37.14 -36.86
CA PHE A 5 22.01 37.63 -35.73
C PHE A 5 20.87 36.67 -35.39
N TRP A 6 20.16 36.18 -36.40
CA TRP A 6 19.05 35.22 -36.21
C TRP A 6 19.53 33.85 -35.72
N VAL A 7 20.69 33.39 -36.18
CA VAL A 7 21.30 32.15 -35.68
C VAL A 7 21.70 32.28 -34.21
N ALA A 8 22.28 33.41 -33.80
CA ALA A 8 22.63 33.66 -32.40
C ALA A 8 21.39 33.71 -31.50
N VAL A 9 20.32 34.38 -31.95
CA VAL A 9 19.05 34.43 -31.21
C VAL A 9 18.42 33.03 -31.09
N ALA A 10 18.39 32.25 -32.17
CA ALA A 10 17.86 30.89 -32.15
C ALA A 10 18.66 29.97 -31.21
N ALA A 11 19.99 30.07 -31.20
CA ALA A 11 20.85 29.29 -30.31
C ALA A 11 20.59 29.64 -28.83
N VAL A 12 20.47 30.92 -28.49
CA VAL A 12 20.17 31.37 -27.13
C VAL A 12 18.79 30.88 -26.69
N VAL A 13 17.77 30.98 -27.55
CA VAL A 13 16.42 30.48 -27.25
C VAL A 13 16.42 28.97 -27.02
N MET A 14 17.12 28.20 -27.87
CA MET A 14 17.24 26.74 -27.72
C MET A 14 17.97 26.36 -26.42
N SER A 15 19.05 27.05 -26.07
CA SER A 15 19.78 26.82 -24.81
C SER A 15 18.92 27.13 -23.58
N VAL A 16 18.15 28.22 -23.61
CA VAL A 16 17.24 28.58 -22.51
C VAL A 16 16.11 27.56 -22.37
N VAL A 17 15.52 27.11 -23.48
CA VAL A 17 14.48 26.06 -23.44
C VAL A 17 15.03 24.72 -22.96
N ALA A 18 16.24 24.35 -23.37
CA ALA A 18 16.90 23.13 -22.91
C ALA A 18 17.22 23.19 -21.41
N LEU A 19 17.68 24.34 -20.92
CA LEU A 19 17.95 24.57 -19.49
C LEU A 19 16.66 24.47 -18.66
N ILE A 20 15.59 25.15 -19.08
CA ILE A 20 14.29 25.12 -18.39
C ILE A 20 13.72 23.69 -18.41
N ARG A 21 13.79 22.97 -19.54
CA ARG A 21 13.37 21.56 -19.60
C ARG A 21 14.22 20.67 -18.68
N GLY A 22 15.53 20.85 -18.68
CA GLY A 22 16.47 20.10 -17.84
C GLY A 22 16.18 20.30 -16.35
N GLU A 23 15.91 21.54 -15.94
CA GLU A 23 15.61 21.88 -14.54
C GLU A 23 14.23 21.35 -14.11
N ILE A 24 13.22 21.42 -14.99
CA ILE A 24 11.90 20.81 -14.74
C ILE A 24 11.99 19.28 -14.63
N LEU A 25 12.82 18.64 -15.46
CA LEU A 25 13.07 17.19 -15.40
C LEU A 25 13.82 16.80 -14.12
N GLN A 26 14.83 17.56 -13.70
CA GLN A 26 15.54 17.30 -12.43
C GLN A 26 14.64 17.48 -11.21
N ARG A 27 13.82 18.54 -11.16
CA ARG A 27 12.86 18.75 -10.06
C ARG A 27 11.77 17.68 -10.02
N ARG A 28 11.42 17.08 -11.17
CA ARG A 28 10.47 15.94 -11.24
C ARG A 28 11.08 14.59 -10.84
N GLY A 29 12.39 14.40 -11.02
CA GLY A 29 13.07 13.15 -10.65
C GLY A 29 13.18 12.90 -9.14
N GLY A 30 13.27 13.96 -8.33
CA GLY A 30 13.34 13.86 -6.86
C GLY A 30 12.11 13.20 -6.21
N PRO A 31 10.88 13.67 -6.48
CA PRO A 31 9.65 13.06 -6.00
C PRO A 31 9.42 11.62 -6.49
N GLU A 32 9.85 11.30 -7.71
CA GLU A 32 9.70 9.97 -8.31
C GLU A 32 10.67 8.96 -7.68
N ALA A 33 11.94 9.34 -7.54
CA ALA A 33 12.93 8.52 -6.84
C ALA A 33 12.53 8.28 -5.37
N ALA A 34 11.99 9.30 -4.69
CA ALA A 34 11.47 9.16 -3.33
C ALA A 34 10.26 8.22 -3.26
N ARG A 35 9.34 8.29 -4.24
CA ARG A 35 8.19 7.38 -4.34
C ARG A 35 8.62 5.94 -4.62
N ARG A 36 9.57 5.74 -5.52
CA ARG A 36 10.14 4.41 -5.80
C ARG A 36 10.76 3.81 -4.56
N ARG A 37 11.61 4.58 -3.87
CA ARG A 37 12.23 4.17 -2.60
C ARG A 37 11.17 3.84 -1.54
N ALA A 38 10.11 4.64 -1.44
CA ALA A 38 9.00 4.37 -0.53
C ALA A 38 8.32 3.02 -0.82
N VAL A 39 8.08 2.70 -2.09
CA VAL A 39 7.49 1.41 -2.50
C VAL A 39 8.47 0.25 -2.27
N GLU A 40 9.76 0.42 -2.54
CA GLU A 40 10.79 -0.59 -2.27
C GLU A 40 10.85 -0.95 -0.77
N ASN A 41 10.90 0.05 0.12
CA ASN A 41 10.96 -0.17 1.56
C ASN A 41 9.65 -0.80 2.09
N ALA A 42 8.49 -0.37 1.57
CA ALA A 42 7.21 -0.98 1.92
C ALA A 42 7.10 -2.44 1.43
N ALA A 43 7.61 -2.75 0.23
CA ALA A 43 7.61 -4.09 -0.33
C ALA A 43 8.56 -5.03 0.42
N GLU A 44 9.74 -4.55 0.81
CA GLU A 44 10.70 -5.29 1.63
C GLU A 44 10.11 -5.63 3.00
N ALA A 45 9.52 -4.62 3.68
CA ALA A 45 8.87 -4.83 4.96
C ALA A 45 7.67 -5.79 4.86
N LEU A 46 6.88 -5.71 3.79
CA LEU A 46 5.81 -6.67 3.49
C LEU A 46 6.36 -8.07 3.22
N GLY A 47 7.52 -8.19 2.58
CA GLY A 47 8.19 -9.46 2.34
C GLY A 47 8.50 -10.21 3.65
N ALA A 48 8.94 -9.50 4.69
CA ALA A 48 9.15 -10.08 6.02
C ALA A 48 7.84 -10.58 6.65
N VAL A 49 6.73 -9.87 6.45
CA VAL A 49 5.39 -10.30 6.91
C VAL A 49 4.94 -11.56 6.19
N VAL A 50 5.12 -11.64 4.87
CA VAL A 50 4.76 -12.83 4.08
C VAL A 50 5.60 -14.03 4.50
N ALA A 51 6.92 -13.86 4.67
CA ALA A 51 7.80 -14.94 5.12
C ALA A 51 7.43 -15.47 6.51
N LEU A 52 6.97 -14.59 7.41
CA LEU A 52 6.48 -14.99 8.74
C LEU A 52 5.25 -15.91 8.64
N ILE A 53 4.33 -15.63 7.72
CA ILE A 53 3.11 -16.42 7.52
C ILE A 53 3.44 -17.76 6.85
N GLU A 54 4.29 -17.74 5.81
CA GLU A 54 4.78 -18.96 5.17
C GLU A 54 5.45 -19.89 6.20
N HIS A 55 6.25 -19.33 7.12
CA HIS A 55 6.83 -20.11 8.21
C HIS A 55 5.77 -20.64 9.17
N ALA A 56 4.80 -19.79 9.52
CA ALA A 56 3.74 -20.09 10.47
C ALA A 56 2.79 -21.22 10.01
N ASP A 57 2.64 -21.45 8.71
CA ASP A 57 1.89 -22.59 8.15
C ASP A 57 2.53 -23.94 8.54
N THR A 58 3.84 -23.97 8.77
CA THR A 58 4.58 -25.16 9.21
C THR A 58 4.78 -25.22 10.72
N LYS A 59 5.06 -24.07 11.35
CA LYS A 59 5.35 -23.97 12.77
C LYS A 59 5.01 -22.57 13.27
N MET A 60 4.13 -22.49 14.27
CA MET A 60 3.74 -21.21 14.86
C MET A 60 4.98 -20.46 15.43
N PRO A 61 5.28 -19.24 14.95
CA PRO A 61 6.39 -18.45 15.45
C PRO A 61 6.10 -17.96 16.88
N PRO A 62 7.13 -17.75 17.71
CA PRO A 62 6.94 -17.20 19.04
C PRO A 62 6.47 -15.73 18.97
N SER A 63 5.63 -15.32 19.93
CA SER A 63 5.06 -13.96 19.96
C SER A 63 6.06 -12.81 19.80
N PRO A 64 7.29 -12.84 20.37
CA PRO A 64 8.28 -11.78 20.17
C PRO A 64 8.69 -11.61 18.70
N GLU A 65 8.76 -12.71 17.94
CA GLU A 65 9.12 -12.69 16.52
C GLU A 65 7.99 -12.04 15.70
N ILE A 66 6.74 -12.45 15.96
CA ILE A 66 5.54 -11.86 15.34
C ILE A 66 5.50 -10.36 15.61
N SER A 67 5.70 -9.95 16.86
CA SER A 67 5.72 -8.54 17.27
C SER A 67 6.81 -7.74 16.58
N ALA A 68 8.02 -8.28 16.47
CA ALA A 68 9.16 -7.60 15.85
C ALA A 68 8.92 -7.34 14.35
N VAL A 69 8.40 -8.34 13.63
CA VAL A 69 8.04 -8.20 12.21
C VAL A 69 6.95 -7.15 12.03
N MET A 70 5.91 -7.19 12.86
CA MET A 70 4.81 -6.21 12.79
C MET A 70 5.27 -4.78 13.11
N GLN A 71 6.12 -4.60 14.12
CA GLN A 71 6.68 -3.28 14.46
C GLN A 71 7.54 -2.73 13.33
N ASN A 72 8.36 -3.58 12.70
CA ASN A 72 9.18 -3.17 11.57
C ASN A 72 8.32 -2.72 10.39
N PHE A 73 7.30 -3.52 10.05
CA PHE A 73 6.35 -3.21 8.99
C PHE A 73 5.61 -1.90 9.24
N GLU A 74 5.05 -1.71 10.43
CA GLU A 74 4.36 -0.48 10.80
C GLU A 74 5.25 0.75 10.74
N ARG A 75 6.49 0.64 11.23
CA ARG A 75 7.49 1.71 11.20
C ARG A 75 7.81 2.13 9.77
N GLU A 76 8.14 1.19 8.90
CA GLU A 76 8.48 1.50 7.50
C GLU A 76 7.27 2.05 6.76
N CYS A 77 6.09 1.45 6.92
CA CYS A 77 4.88 1.99 6.30
C CYS A 77 4.56 3.40 6.79
N LEU A 78 4.62 3.68 8.09
CA LEU A 78 4.31 5.01 8.63
C LEU A 78 5.33 6.07 8.16
N ARG A 79 6.61 5.70 8.09
CA ARG A 79 7.68 6.55 7.57
C ARG A 79 7.45 6.96 6.11
N TRP A 80 7.01 6.01 5.28
CA TRP A 80 6.90 6.19 3.83
C TRP A 80 5.47 6.48 3.33
N GLU A 81 4.45 6.37 4.18
CA GLU A 81 3.02 6.55 3.84
C GLU A 81 2.72 7.80 3.01
N PRO A 82 3.28 9.00 3.32
CA PRO A 82 3.02 10.20 2.52
C PRO A 82 3.53 10.10 1.07
N MET A 83 4.59 9.33 0.86
CA MET A 83 5.27 9.17 -0.42
C MET A 83 4.73 7.99 -1.23
N LEU A 84 3.99 7.07 -0.61
CA LEU A 84 3.35 5.95 -1.31
C LEU A 84 2.35 6.45 -2.37
N PRO A 85 2.23 5.72 -3.50
CA PRO A 85 1.13 5.93 -4.44
C PRO A 85 -0.21 5.93 -3.72
N THR A 86 -1.16 6.77 -4.13
CA THR A 86 -2.46 6.92 -3.44
C THR A 86 -3.16 5.58 -3.19
N GLY A 87 -3.13 4.66 -4.16
CA GLY A 87 -3.72 3.33 -4.05
C GLY A 87 -3.00 2.39 -3.07
N ALA A 88 -1.81 2.72 -2.57
CA ALA A 88 -1.08 1.92 -1.56
C ALA A 88 -1.12 2.53 -0.15
N ARG A 89 -1.71 3.71 0.05
CA ARG A 89 -1.68 4.40 1.36
C ARG A 89 -2.37 3.60 2.47
N HIS A 90 -3.34 2.76 2.11
CA HIS A 90 -4.04 1.89 3.06
C HIS A 90 -3.29 0.58 3.36
N LEU A 91 -2.11 0.34 2.76
CA LEU A 91 -1.35 -0.90 2.91
C LEU A 91 -1.12 -1.24 4.39
N ARG A 92 -0.69 -0.26 5.17
CA ARG A 92 -0.45 -0.39 6.62
C ARG A 92 -1.67 -0.96 7.36
N VAL A 93 -2.81 -0.29 7.20
CA VAL A 93 -4.07 -0.67 7.85
C VAL A 93 -4.55 -2.04 7.35
N SER A 94 -4.41 -2.31 6.06
CA SER A 94 -4.90 -3.54 5.44
C SER A 94 -4.09 -4.77 5.89
N VAL A 95 -2.76 -4.65 5.93
CA VAL A 95 -1.88 -5.71 6.44
C VAL A 95 -2.10 -5.91 7.94
N ARG A 96 -2.26 -4.84 8.72
CA ARG A 96 -2.61 -4.95 10.15
C ARG A 96 -3.90 -5.76 10.35
N GLN A 97 -4.93 -5.47 9.57
CA GLN A 97 -6.19 -6.21 9.63
C GLN A 97 -6.01 -7.70 9.28
N ALA A 98 -5.23 -8.03 8.25
CA ALA A 98 -4.91 -9.42 7.90
C ALA A 98 -4.15 -10.12 9.05
N MET A 99 -3.10 -9.49 9.56
CA MET A 99 -2.25 -10.04 10.62
C MET A 99 -2.97 -10.22 11.96
N ALA A 100 -3.93 -9.35 12.26
CA ALA A 100 -4.82 -9.49 13.41
C ALA A 100 -5.66 -10.77 13.34
N HIS A 101 -6.04 -11.24 12.14
CA HIS A 101 -6.79 -12.48 11.99
C HIS A 101 -5.92 -13.73 12.16
N PHE A 102 -4.63 -13.66 11.80
CA PHE A 102 -3.72 -14.80 11.94
C PHE A 102 -3.24 -14.99 13.37
N PHE A 103 -2.73 -13.90 13.96
CA PHE A 103 -1.95 -13.98 15.19
C PHE A 103 -2.64 -13.28 16.36
N GLY A 104 -3.68 -12.48 16.11
CA GLY A 104 -4.42 -11.80 17.18
C GLY A 104 -3.53 -10.86 18.02
N PRO A 105 -3.51 -10.98 19.36
CA PRO A 105 -2.80 -10.06 20.24
C PRO A 105 -1.29 -9.94 20.00
N PRO A 106 -0.51 -10.99 19.68
CA PRO A 106 0.86 -10.82 19.22
C PRO A 106 1.02 -9.81 18.06
N ALA A 107 0.15 -9.83 17.06
CA ALA A 107 0.23 -8.88 15.94
C ALA A 107 -0.32 -7.49 16.28
N CYS A 108 -1.38 -7.42 17.10
CA CYS A 108 -2.03 -6.17 17.46
C CYS A 108 -1.35 -5.45 18.63
N GLY A 109 -0.96 -6.19 19.67
CA GLY A 109 -0.29 -5.75 20.90
C GLY A 109 1.07 -5.12 20.64
N ALA A 110 1.73 -5.53 19.56
CA ALA A 110 2.97 -4.94 19.07
C ALA A 110 2.83 -3.46 18.65
N ILE A 111 1.60 -3.01 18.38
CA ILE A 111 1.25 -1.72 17.79
C ILE A 111 0.37 -0.91 18.75
N ASP A 112 -0.56 -1.59 19.42
CA ASP A 112 -1.46 -1.06 20.43
C ASP A 112 -1.39 -1.95 21.67
N PRO A 113 -0.70 -1.52 22.75
CA PRO A 113 -0.56 -2.30 23.97
C PRO A 113 -1.91 -2.75 24.56
N THR A 114 -2.98 -1.98 24.37
CA THR A 114 -4.32 -2.32 24.85
C THR A 114 -4.96 -3.45 24.07
N ALA A 115 -4.47 -3.73 22.86
CA ALA A 115 -4.89 -4.86 22.05
C ALA A 115 -4.20 -6.18 22.45
N ALA A 116 -3.15 -6.14 23.30
CA ALA A 116 -2.49 -7.32 23.83
C ALA A 116 -3.40 -8.15 24.76
N GLU A 117 -4.38 -7.50 25.38
CA GLU A 117 -5.31 -8.10 26.35
C GLU A 117 -6.59 -8.66 25.69
N LYS A 118 -6.79 -8.42 24.38
CA LYS A 118 -7.99 -8.87 23.68
C LYS A 118 -7.97 -10.40 23.50
N PRO A 119 -9.11 -11.10 23.67
CA PRO A 119 -9.15 -12.53 23.45
C PRO A 119 -8.79 -12.89 22.00
N VAL A 120 -7.90 -13.87 21.84
CA VAL A 120 -7.52 -14.41 20.53
C VAL A 120 -8.70 -15.21 20.00
N ARG A 121 -9.12 -14.94 18.77
CA ARG A 121 -10.01 -15.89 18.08
C ARG A 121 -9.23 -17.18 17.83
N PRO A 122 -9.85 -18.36 17.97
CA PRO A 122 -9.20 -19.60 17.59
C PRO A 122 -8.80 -19.55 16.11
N PHE A 123 -7.74 -20.28 15.77
CA PHE A 123 -7.29 -20.42 14.38
C PHE A 123 -8.45 -20.87 13.48
N ASP A 124 -8.57 -20.21 12.34
CA ASP A 124 -9.56 -20.50 11.32
C ASP A 124 -8.86 -20.52 9.96
N ARG A 125 -8.88 -21.69 9.30
CA ARG A 125 -8.20 -21.90 8.02
C ARG A 125 -8.74 -20.98 6.93
N TYR A 126 -10.03 -20.67 6.97
CA TYR A 126 -10.63 -19.79 5.99
C TYR A 126 -10.06 -18.37 6.10
N TRP A 127 -9.93 -17.83 7.31
CA TRP A 127 -9.29 -16.52 7.54
C TRP A 127 -7.80 -16.52 7.21
N TRP A 128 -7.14 -17.67 7.42
CA TRP A 128 -5.76 -17.88 7.02
C TRP A 128 -5.55 -17.74 5.50
N ASP A 129 -6.36 -18.44 4.71
CA ASP A 129 -6.24 -18.45 3.25
C ASP A 129 -6.60 -17.08 2.65
N ILE A 130 -7.62 -16.39 3.18
CA ILE A 130 -7.98 -15.03 2.74
C ILE A 130 -6.88 -14.02 3.01
N GLY A 131 -6.33 -14.01 4.22
CA GLY A 131 -5.25 -13.09 4.54
C GLY A 131 -4.00 -13.38 3.69
N THR A 132 -3.70 -14.67 3.46
CA THR A 132 -2.51 -15.07 2.68
C THR A 132 -2.63 -14.60 1.23
N THR A 133 -3.75 -14.90 0.58
CA THR A 133 -4.02 -14.44 -0.80
C THR A 133 -4.03 -12.92 -0.92
N TYR A 134 -4.51 -12.21 0.10
CA TYR A 134 -4.43 -10.75 0.15
C TYR A 134 -2.99 -10.23 0.19
N LEU A 135 -2.13 -10.81 1.05
CA LEU A 135 -0.75 -10.36 1.20
C LEU A 135 0.09 -10.67 -0.03
N GLU A 136 -0.14 -11.81 -0.66
CA GLU A 136 0.41 -12.14 -1.97
C GLU A 136 -0.04 -11.11 -3.03
N HIS A 137 -1.33 -10.79 -3.09
CA HIS A 137 -1.84 -9.75 -3.97
C HIS A 137 -1.16 -8.40 -3.70
N ALA A 138 -0.99 -8.01 -2.44
CA ALA A 138 -0.31 -6.77 -2.06
C ALA A 138 1.14 -6.75 -2.53
N ARG A 139 1.89 -7.83 -2.26
CA ARG A 139 3.27 -8.00 -2.72
C ARG A 139 3.38 -7.92 -4.24
N ASN A 140 2.49 -8.60 -4.96
CA ASN A 140 2.46 -8.59 -6.43
C ASN A 140 2.14 -7.20 -6.99
N CYS A 141 1.21 -6.46 -6.38
CA CYS A 141 0.88 -5.09 -6.78
C CYS A 141 2.07 -4.14 -6.60
N LEU A 142 2.76 -4.19 -5.45
CA LEU A 142 3.95 -3.37 -5.21
C LEU A 142 5.09 -3.75 -6.16
N GLY A 143 5.36 -5.05 -6.33
CA GLY A 143 6.39 -5.54 -7.24
C GLY A 143 6.14 -5.17 -8.70
N THR A 144 4.90 -5.32 -9.17
CA THR A 144 4.51 -4.93 -10.53
C THR A 144 4.68 -3.43 -10.74
N TRP A 145 4.32 -2.61 -9.74
CA TRP A 145 4.49 -1.17 -9.82
C TRP A 145 5.97 -0.76 -9.90
N LEU A 146 6.88 -1.49 -9.26
CA LEU A 146 8.32 -1.23 -9.31
C LEU A 146 8.97 -1.58 -10.66
N ILE A 147 8.41 -2.56 -11.38
CA ILE A 147 8.94 -3.05 -12.67
C ILE A 147 8.35 -2.25 -13.85
N ASP A 148 7.13 -1.74 -13.71
CA ASP A 148 6.46 -0.98 -14.77
C ASP A 148 7.03 0.44 -14.88
N ASP A 149 7.85 0.67 -15.90
CA ASP A 149 8.46 1.98 -16.22
C ASP A 149 7.45 3.08 -16.62
N ARG A 150 6.15 2.78 -16.68
CA ARG A 150 5.09 3.77 -16.95
C ARG A 150 4.88 4.67 -15.75
N ARG A 151 5.65 5.76 -15.72
CA ARG A 151 5.79 6.82 -14.69
C ARG A 151 4.50 7.42 -14.07
N ASN A 152 3.31 7.13 -14.59
CA ASN A 152 2.02 7.67 -14.12
C ASN A 152 0.96 6.62 -13.82
N ARG A 153 1.32 5.33 -13.71
CA ARG A 153 0.31 4.30 -13.43
C ARG A 153 -0.16 4.39 -11.98
N GLN A 154 -1.47 4.54 -11.81
CA GLN A 154 -2.11 4.46 -10.50
C GLN A 154 -1.90 3.06 -9.93
N MET A 155 -1.47 2.99 -8.67
CA MET A 155 -1.44 1.73 -7.92
C MET A 155 -2.87 1.21 -7.76
N ARG A 156 -3.08 -0.06 -8.12
CA ARG A 156 -4.38 -0.74 -8.01
C ARG A 156 -4.31 -1.82 -6.93
N LEU A 157 -3.98 -1.40 -5.72
CA LEU A 157 -4.07 -2.27 -4.56
C LEU A 157 -5.47 -2.14 -3.97
N HIS A 158 -6.15 -3.25 -3.77
CA HIS A 158 -7.42 -3.25 -3.07
C HIS A 158 -7.18 -3.23 -1.56
N PRO A 159 -7.97 -2.48 -0.76
CA PRO A 159 -7.90 -2.56 0.69
C PRO A 159 -8.48 -3.89 1.19
N TYR A 160 -7.94 -4.40 2.29
CA TYR A 160 -8.27 -5.74 2.80
C TYR A 160 -9.76 -5.92 3.10
N TYR A 161 -10.44 -4.88 3.60
CA TYR A 161 -11.89 -4.97 3.84
C TYR A 161 -12.70 -5.18 2.56
N LEU A 162 -12.23 -4.70 1.40
CA LEU A 162 -12.87 -4.98 0.10
C LEU A 162 -12.54 -6.39 -0.40
N TRP A 163 -11.39 -6.94 -0.03
CA TRP A 163 -11.01 -8.33 -0.31
C TRP A 163 -11.93 -9.33 0.40
N ARG A 164 -12.55 -8.90 1.51
CA ARG A 164 -13.52 -9.65 2.31
C ARG A 164 -14.98 -9.39 1.91
N ARG A 165 -15.23 -8.52 0.93
CA ARG A 165 -16.56 -7.91 0.70
C ARG A 165 -17.60 -8.91 0.21
N ASP A 166 -17.20 -9.94 -0.53
CA ASP A 166 -18.14 -10.92 -1.07
C ASP A 166 -18.75 -11.83 0.02
N GLU A 167 -18.23 -11.75 1.25
CA GLU A 167 -18.60 -12.61 2.38
C GLU A 167 -19.08 -11.87 3.63
N ASP A 168 -19.17 -10.54 3.58
CA ASP A 168 -19.85 -9.77 4.63
C ASP A 168 -21.36 -9.74 4.35
N ASP A 169 -22.12 -10.64 5.00
CA ASP A 169 -23.59 -10.67 4.91
C ASP A 169 -24.22 -9.32 5.30
N ALA A 170 -23.57 -8.53 6.16
CA ALA A 170 -24.00 -7.17 6.48
C ALA A 170 -23.78 -6.20 5.30
N ALA A 171 -22.73 -6.37 4.50
CA ALA A 171 -22.52 -5.61 3.27
C ALA A 171 -23.53 -6.04 2.17
N ARG A 172 -23.87 -7.33 2.06
CA ARG A 172 -24.96 -7.79 1.18
C ARG A 172 -26.32 -7.21 1.57
N ALA A 173 -26.63 -7.17 2.88
CA ALA A 173 -27.88 -6.60 3.39
C ALA A 173 -27.95 -5.08 3.20
N GLY A 174 -26.84 -4.36 3.39
CA GLY A 174 -26.77 -2.89 3.29
C GLY A 174 -26.96 -2.32 1.87
N TYR A 175 -26.64 -3.08 0.81
CA TYR A 175 -26.89 -2.67 -0.58
C TYR A 175 -28.29 -3.04 -1.09
N SER A 176 -28.94 -4.02 -0.48
CA SER A 176 -30.30 -4.44 -0.87
C SER A 176 -31.39 -3.54 -0.28
N GLN A 177 -31.06 -2.69 0.69
CA GLN A 177 -31.90 -1.58 1.12
C GLN A 177 -31.47 -0.30 0.38
N LYS A 178 -31.88 -0.16 -0.88
CA LYS A 178 -32.16 1.21 -1.36
C LYS A 178 -33.13 1.81 -0.34
N PRO A 179 -32.86 2.98 0.27
CA PRO A 179 -33.90 3.66 1.01
C PRO A 179 -35.04 3.86 0.03
N ALA A 180 -36.20 3.26 0.32
CA ALA A 180 -37.42 3.61 -0.39
C ALA A 180 -37.54 5.12 -0.23
N VAL A 181 -37.34 5.86 -1.32
CA VAL A 181 -37.67 7.27 -1.36
C VAL A 181 -39.16 7.31 -1.08
N ALA A 182 -39.51 7.66 0.16
CA ALA A 182 -40.89 7.89 0.52
C ALA A 182 -41.41 8.92 -0.47
N ARG A 183 -42.48 8.57 -1.19
CA ARG A 183 -43.24 9.57 -1.93
C ARG A 183 -43.72 10.56 -0.89
N ILE A 184 -43.25 11.79 -1.02
CA ILE A 184 -43.87 12.94 -0.36
C ILE A 184 -45.23 13.04 -1.03
N GLU A 185 -46.28 12.70 -0.31
CA GLU A 185 -47.65 12.98 -0.72
C GLU A 185 -47.92 14.46 -0.44
N ASP A 186 -48.40 15.18 -1.47
CA ASP A 186 -48.85 16.58 -1.41
C ASP A 186 -50.13 16.73 -0.59
#